data_AF-A0A8H2M9D9-F1
#
_entry.id   AF-A0A8H2M9D9-F1
#
_cell.length_a   1.000
_cell.length_b   1.000
_cell.length_c   1.000
_cell.angle_alpha   90.00
_cell.angle_beta   90.00
_cell.angle_gamma   90.00
#
_symmetry.space_group_name_H-M   'P 1'
#
loop_
_entity.id
_entity.type
_entity.pdbx_description
1 polymer ?
#
loop_
_entity_poly.entity_id
_entity_poly.type
_entity_poly.pdbx_seq_one_letter_code
_entity_poly.pdbx_strand_id
1 'polypeptide(L)'
;MREKRKAGNLTKILENIIKDLKNIFKIRDKKKFVLENLPYLVFFYFGNIFSHHINSYIGGDVLDRIMMAISEIDTISLLPSLKLRDLTVGLGLSLTIKLILWQKKKNAKKFREGKEYGSARWGTAKDIEPYIDKDFKNNVILTQTEFLTMNSRPKNPKYARNKNVLVIGGSGSGKTRFFIKPNLMQMHSSYVVTDPKGTLIIECGKMLERNNYAIKVLNTINFKKSMKYNPFAYLRSEKDILKLVQTIIANTKGEGEKSTEDFWVKAEKLYYTALIGYIYYEAPKEEQNFTTLLAMIDASEVREEDENFKNAVDYMFEALEKEKPDHFAVKQYKKYKLAAGVIELRRTLNHCFSETCTS
;
A
#
# COMPACT_ATOMS: atom_id res chain seq x y z
N MET A 1 -24.75 -57.75 17.99
CA MET A 1 -24.84 -56.66 16.98
C MET A 1 -23.74 -55.59 17.08
N ARG A 2 -23.12 -55.30 18.24
CA ARG A 2 -22.07 -54.27 18.38
C ARG A 2 -20.68 -54.66 17.83
N GLU A 3 -20.30 -55.93 17.85
CA GLU A 3 -18.97 -56.36 17.35
C GLU A 3 -18.85 -56.36 15.82
N LYS A 4 -19.88 -56.80 15.09
CA LYS A 4 -19.90 -56.74 13.61
C LYS A 4 -19.81 -55.31 13.06
N ARG A 5 -20.32 -54.30 13.79
CA ARG A 5 -20.19 -52.87 13.44
C ARG A 5 -18.79 -52.31 13.68
N LYS A 6 -18.06 -52.78 14.71
CA LYS A 6 -16.66 -52.38 14.95
C LYS A 6 -15.70 -52.95 13.91
N ALA A 7 -15.87 -54.22 13.53
CA ALA A 7 -15.06 -54.85 12.48
C ALA A 7 -15.22 -54.17 11.11
N GLY A 8 -16.45 -53.81 10.73
CA GLY A 8 -16.74 -53.12 9.46
C GLY A 8 -16.23 -51.67 9.38
N ASN A 9 -16.03 -50.99 10.51
CA ASN A 9 -15.43 -49.66 10.54
C ASN A 9 -13.89 -49.73 10.45
N LEU A 10 -13.28 -50.74 11.07
CA LEU A 10 -11.82 -50.93 10.99
C LEU A 10 -11.38 -51.31 9.58
N THR A 11 -12.14 -52.16 8.88
CA THR A 11 -11.89 -52.50 7.47
C THR A 11 -12.04 -51.30 6.55
N LYS A 12 -13.05 -50.44 6.76
CA LYS A 12 -13.20 -49.17 6.02
C LYS A 12 -12.04 -48.20 6.25
N ILE A 13 -11.53 -48.10 7.47
CA ILE A 13 -10.38 -47.25 7.79
C ILE A 13 -9.12 -47.80 7.11
N LEU A 14 -8.91 -49.12 7.15
CA LEU A 14 -7.80 -49.77 6.44
C LEU A 14 -7.91 -49.60 4.92
N GLU A 15 -9.09 -49.75 4.34
CA GLU A 15 -9.31 -49.51 2.91
C GLU A 15 -9.04 -48.05 2.52
N ASN A 16 -9.45 -47.09 3.35
CA ASN A 16 -9.16 -45.68 3.12
C ASN A 16 -7.67 -45.37 3.25
N ILE A 17 -6.97 -45.93 4.25
CA ILE A 17 -5.51 -45.78 4.40
C ILE A 17 -4.79 -46.41 3.20
N ILE A 18 -5.22 -47.59 2.74
CA ILE A 18 -4.66 -48.26 1.55
C ILE A 18 -4.93 -47.43 0.29
N LYS A 19 -6.11 -46.80 0.18
CA LYS A 19 -6.47 -45.93 -0.94
C LYS A 19 -5.65 -44.63 -0.92
N ASP A 20 -5.41 -44.06 0.24
CA ASP A 20 -4.59 -42.86 0.42
C ASP A 20 -3.10 -43.15 0.17
N LEU A 21 -2.59 -44.30 0.64
CA LEU A 21 -1.26 -44.78 0.28
C LEU A 21 -1.12 -45.01 -1.24
N LYS A 22 -2.12 -45.64 -1.87
CA LYS A 22 -2.14 -45.81 -3.34
C LYS A 22 -2.20 -44.48 -4.10
N ASN A 23 -2.86 -43.46 -3.54
CA ASN A 23 -2.90 -42.12 -4.12
C ASN A 23 -1.61 -41.31 -3.89
N ILE A 24 -0.89 -41.53 -2.79
CA ILE A 24 0.45 -40.94 -2.56
C ILE A 24 1.48 -41.47 -3.57
N PHE A 25 1.38 -42.74 -3.95
CA PHE A 25 2.24 -43.35 -4.96
C PHE A 25 1.75 -43.19 -6.41
N LYS A 26 0.64 -42.47 -6.65
CA LYS A 26 0.23 -42.11 -8.02
C LYS A 26 1.17 -41.06 -8.58
N ILE A 27 2.19 -41.52 -9.28
CA ILE A 27 3.10 -40.70 -10.08
C ILE A 27 2.28 -40.09 -11.22
N ARG A 28 1.79 -38.87 -11.00
CA ARG A 28 0.94 -38.11 -11.94
C ARG A 28 1.66 -37.80 -13.26
N ASP A 29 2.98 -37.71 -13.21
CA ASP A 29 3.83 -37.39 -14.36
C ASP A 29 5.19 -38.11 -14.26
N LYS A 30 5.36 -39.18 -15.06
CA LYS A 30 6.52 -40.09 -14.99
C LYS A 30 7.84 -39.38 -15.34
N LYS A 31 7.81 -38.44 -16.30
CA LYS A 31 9.01 -37.71 -16.75
C LYS A 31 9.53 -36.80 -15.64
N LYS A 32 8.63 -36.06 -15.00
CA LYS A 32 8.97 -35.16 -13.88
C LYS A 32 9.49 -35.94 -12.67
N PHE A 33 8.89 -37.08 -12.36
CA PHE A 33 9.36 -37.94 -11.27
C PHE A 33 10.77 -38.47 -11.53
N VAL A 34 11.08 -38.94 -12.74
CA VAL A 34 12.43 -39.40 -13.07
C VAL A 34 13.43 -38.26 -12.98
N LEU A 35 13.11 -37.08 -13.52
CA LEU A 35 14.01 -35.92 -13.49
C LEU A 35 14.28 -35.42 -12.07
N GLU A 36 13.27 -35.42 -11.20
CA GLU A 36 13.43 -35.04 -9.79
C GLU A 36 14.24 -36.07 -8.98
N ASN A 37 14.22 -37.34 -9.36
CA ASN A 37 14.95 -38.41 -8.66
C ASN A 37 16.34 -38.71 -9.23
N LEU A 38 16.64 -38.27 -10.46
CA LEU A 38 17.89 -38.52 -11.17
C LEU A 38 19.15 -38.14 -10.37
N PRO A 39 19.22 -36.98 -9.68
CA PRO A 39 20.41 -36.62 -8.89
C PRO A 39 20.65 -37.58 -7.72
N TYR A 40 19.61 -38.24 -7.23
CA TYR A 40 19.71 -39.17 -6.09
C TYR A 40 20.29 -40.53 -6.49
N LEU A 41 20.32 -40.85 -7.79
CA LEU A 41 21.00 -42.04 -8.31
C LEU A 41 22.52 -41.95 -8.13
N VAL A 42 23.09 -40.75 -8.08
CA VAL A 42 24.52 -40.55 -7.79
C VAL A 42 24.84 -41.02 -6.37
N PHE A 43 24.01 -40.66 -5.38
CA PHE A 43 24.17 -41.14 -4.01
C PHE A 43 23.89 -42.64 -3.87
N PHE A 44 22.97 -43.18 -4.67
CA PHE A 44 22.76 -44.63 -4.77
C PHE A 44 24.03 -45.35 -5.27
N TYR A 45 24.64 -44.83 -6.34
CA TYR A 45 25.87 -45.38 -6.93
C TYR A 45 27.04 -45.36 -5.95
N PHE A 46 27.29 -44.22 -5.29
CA PHE A 46 28.35 -44.13 -4.28
C PHE A 46 28.10 -45.03 -3.08
N GLY A 47 26.86 -45.10 -2.58
CA GLY A 47 26.52 -45.99 -1.47
C GLY A 47 26.68 -47.46 -1.83
N ASN A 48 26.40 -47.83 -3.08
CA ASN A 48 26.55 -49.20 -3.57
C ASN A 48 28.03 -49.60 -3.70
N ILE A 49 28.86 -48.77 -4.31
CA ILE A 49 30.31 -49.04 -4.46
C ILE A 49 30.99 -49.08 -3.10
N PHE A 50 30.67 -48.14 -2.22
CA PHE A 50 31.26 -48.09 -0.89
C PHE A 50 30.84 -49.33 -0.06
N SER A 51 29.58 -49.76 -0.15
CA SER A 51 29.11 -51.00 0.47
C SER A 51 29.83 -52.23 -0.10
N HIS A 52 30.02 -52.28 -1.42
CA HIS A 52 30.74 -53.38 -2.06
C HIS A 52 32.18 -53.47 -1.57
N HIS A 53 32.83 -52.32 -1.41
CA HIS A 53 34.19 -52.21 -0.91
C HIS A 53 34.32 -52.61 0.57
N ILE A 54 33.38 -52.20 1.42
CA ILE A 54 33.33 -52.69 2.82
C ILE A 54 33.18 -54.22 2.86
N ASN A 55 32.38 -54.76 1.95
CA ASN A 55 32.07 -56.19 1.90
C ASN A 55 33.15 -57.03 1.18
N SER A 56 34.20 -56.44 0.61
CA SER A 56 35.36 -57.19 0.10
C SER A 56 36.35 -57.61 1.19
N TYR A 57 36.28 -56.98 2.37
CA TYR A 57 37.15 -57.31 3.50
C TYR A 57 36.53 -58.42 4.36
N ILE A 58 37.34 -59.43 4.70
CA ILE A 58 36.94 -60.61 5.46
C ILE A 58 37.68 -60.60 6.81
N GLY A 59 36.93 -60.54 7.92
CA GLY A 59 37.46 -60.46 9.28
C GLY A 59 37.09 -59.14 9.99
N GLY A 60 37.10 -59.15 11.33
CA GLY A 60 36.67 -58.01 12.15
C GLY A 60 35.16 -57.82 12.21
N ASP A 61 34.72 -56.87 13.03
CA ASP A 61 33.32 -56.48 13.09
C ASP A 61 32.93 -55.55 11.91
N VAL A 62 31.75 -54.94 11.93
CA VAL A 62 31.33 -54.04 10.84
C VAL A 62 32.10 -52.71 10.87
N LEU A 63 32.48 -52.22 12.05
CA LEU A 63 33.19 -50.95 12.21
C LEU A 63 34.63 -51.08 11.75
N ASP A 64 35.29 -52.19 12.06
CA ASP A 64 36.63 -52.50 11.59
C ASP A 64 36.71 -52.48 10.07
N ARG A 65 35.74 -53.12 9.39
CA ARG A 65 35.67 -53.16 7.93
C ARG A 65 35.36 -51.80 7.31
N ILE A 66 34.59 -50.96 7.97
CA ILE A 66 34.36 -49.57 7.54
C ILE A 66 35.66 -48.75 7.66
N MET A 67 36.38 -48.87 8.77
CA MET A 67 37.65 -48.16 8.96
C MET A 67 38.72 -48.60 7.96
N MET A 68 38.80 -49.90 7.66
CA MET A 68 39.68 -50.42 6.62
C MET A 68 39.29 -49.90 5.23
N ALA A 69 37.99 -49.93 4.90
CA ALA A 69 37.47 -49.42 3.63
C ALA A 69 37.68 -47.90 3.44
N ILE A 70 37.73 -47.12 4.53
CA ILE A 70 38.07 -45.69 4.47
C ILE A 70 39.57 -45.50 4.29
N SER A 71 40.39 -46.33 4.93
CA SER A 71 41.85 -46.25 4.86
C SER A 71 42.39 -46.66 3.47
N GLU A 72 41.70 -47.58 2.79
CA GLU A 72 42.06 -48.09 1.46
C GLU A 72 41.13 -47.57 0.36
N ILE A 73 40.61 -46.35 0.53
CA ILE A 73 39.61 -45.76 -0.38
C ILE A 73 40.08 -45.67 -1.85
N ASP A 74 41.39 -45.57 -2.08
CA ASP A 74 42.00 -45.51 -3.41
C ASP A 74 41.85 -46.83 -4.19
N THR A 75 41.52 -47.93 -3.51
CA THR A 75 41.35 -49.27 -4.11
C THR A 75 39.90 -49.57 -4.48
N ILE A 76 38.99 -48.60 -4.36
CA ILE A 76 37.57 -48.77 -4.70
C ILE A 76 37.40 -49.19 -6.16
N SER A 77 36.63 -50.25 -6.37
CA SER A 77 36.19 -50.63 -7.71
C SER A 77 35.04 -49.71 -8.16
N LEU A 78 35.18 -49.09 -9.33
CA LEU A 78 34.16 -48.19 -9.90
C LEU A 78 32.94 -48.93 -10.47
N LEU A 79 32.94 -50.27 -10.41
CA LEU A 79 31.84 -51.08 -10.91
C LEU A 79 30.82 -51.35 -9.79
N PRO A 80 29.53 -51.07 -10.02
CA PRO A 80 28.51 -51.30 -9.01
C PRO A 80 28.24 -52.79 -8.82
N SER A 81 28.02 -53.18 -7.57
CA SER A 81 27.68 -54.54 -7.17
C SER A 81 26.19 -54.81 -7.32
N LEU A 82 25.86 -55.94 -7.96
CA LEU A 82 24.49 -56.45 -8.08
C LEU A 82 24.05 -57.31 -6.88
N LYS A 83 24.89 -57.39 -5.82
CA LYS A 83 24.51 -58.10 -4.60
C LYS A 83 23.40 -57.34 -3.87
N LEU A 84 22.39 -58.07 -3.40
CA LEU A 84 21.21 -57.49 -2.76
C LEU A 84 21.56 -56.57 -1.57
N ARG A 85 22.57 -56.92 -0.78
CA ARG A 85 23.03 -56.13 0.38
C ARG A 85 23.56 -54.75 -0.05
N ASP A 86 24.43 -54.70 -1.06
CA ASP A 86 25.01 -53.44 -1.55
C ASP A 86 23.95 -52.54 -2.21
N LEU A 87 22.98 -53.14 -2.91
CA LEU A 87 21.84 -52.42 -3.47
C LEU A 87 20.96 -51.80 -2.38
N THR A 88 20.71 -52.53 -1.27
CA THR A 88 19.92 -51.98 -0.14
C THR A 88 20.62 -50.83 0.56
N VAL A 89 21.95 -50.89 0.73
CA VAL A 89 22.74 -49.80 1.33
C VAL A 89 22.73 -48.56 0.43
N GLY A 90 22.92 -48.73 -0.88
CA GLY A 90 22.79 -47.64 -1.86
C GLY A 90 21.41 -46.98 -1.83
N LEU A 91 20.32 -47.77 -1.80
CA LEU A 91 18.95 -47.24 -1.71
C LEU A 91 18.72 -46.49 -0.39
N GLY A 92 19.23 -47.04 0.72
CA GLY A 92 19.15 -46.42 2.04
C GLY A 92 19.84 -45.06 2.11
N LEU A 93 21.04 -44.94 1.55
CA LEU A 93 21.78 -43.67 1.48
C LEU A 93 21.02 -42.63 0.64
N SER A 94 20.57 -43.03 -0.54
CA SER A 94 19.81 -42.17 -1.47
C SER A 94 18.53 -41.62 -0.83
N LEU A 95 17.78 -42.48 -0.13
CA LEU A 95 16.54 -42.10 0.57
C LEU A 95 16.84 -41.14 1.73
N THR A 96 17.90 -41.40 2.51
CA THR A 96 18.30 -40.55 3.64
C THR A 96 18.66 -39.14 3.18
N ILE A 97 19.48 -39.01 2.12
CA ILE A 97 19.83 -37.71 1.54
C ILE A 97 18.57 -36.98 1.02
N LYS A 98 17.66 -37.72 0.36
CA LYS A 98 16.39 -37.15 -0.11
C LYS A 98 15.51 -36.63 1.02
N LEU A 99 15.46 -37.33 2.16
CA LEU A 99 14.72 -36.87 3.35
C LEU A 99 15.34 -35.60 3.95
N ILE A 100 16.68 -35.53 4.06
CA ILE A 100 17.40 -34.34 4.55
C ILE A 100 17.12 -33.13 3.67
N LEU A 101 17.26 -33.27 2.34
CA LEU A 101 17.01 -32.17 1.40
C LEU A 101 15.54 -31.77 1.38
N TRP A 102 14.61 -32.71 1.51
CA TRP A 102 13.19 -32.42 1.64
C TRP A 102 12.87 -31.62 2.90
N GLN A 103 13.50 -31.96 4.04
CA GLN A 103 13.38 -31.22 5.29
C GLN A 103 13.94 -29.79 5.14
N LYS A 104 15.12 -29.63 4.53
CA LYS A 104 15.70 -28.31 4.23
C LYS A 104 14.80 -27.49 3.30
N LYS A 105 14.23 -28.10 2.25
CA LYS A 105 13.30 -27.43 1.32
C LYS A 105 11.98 -27.02 2.00
N LYS A 106 11.47 -27.83 2.93
CA LYS A 106 10.29 -27.47 3.75
C LYS A 106 10.59 -26.35 4.74
N ASN A 107 11.81 -26.30 5.28
CA ASN A 107 12.27 -25.26 6.20
C ASN A 107 12.75 -23.99 5.50
N ALA A 108 12.97 -24.01 4.18
CA ALA A 108 13.26 -22.84 3.34
C ALA A 108 12.07 -21.87 3.18
N LYS A 109 11.11 -21.88 4.13
CA LYS A 109 10.21 -20.73 4.32
C LYS A 109 11.06 -19.49 4.66
N LYS A 110 10.47 -18.30 4.54
CA LYS A 110 11.12 -16.99 4.72
C LYS A 110 11.52 -16.70 6.18
N PHE A 111 12.13 -17.66 6.87
CA PHE A 111 12.68 -17.48 8.20
C PHE A 111 14.10 -16.93 8.07
N ARG A 112 14.43 -15.91 8.85
CA ARG A 112 15.79 -15.37 8.95
C ARG A 112 16.34 -15.83 10.29
N GLU A 113 16.89 -17.04 10.30
CA GLU A 113 17.52 -17.63 11.49
C GLU A 113 18.58 -16.67 12.06
N GLY A 114 18.53 -16.44 13.37
CA GLY A 114 19.43 -15.51 14.09
C GLY A 114 19.07 -14.02 13.97
N LYS A 115 17.90 -13.70 13.40
CA LYS A 115 17.38 -12.32 13.24
C LYS A 115 15.96 -12.17 13.80
N GLU A 116 15.60 -13.02 14.76
CA GLU A 116 14.27 -13.10 15.36
C GLU A 116 13.88 -11.80 16.08
N TYR A 117 14.86 -11.12 16.69
CA TYR A 117 14.71 -9.85 17.39
C TYR A 117 14.87 -8.62 16.48
N GLY A 118 14.91 -8.82 15.16
CA GLY A 118 15.10 -7.77 14.19
C GLY A 118 16.50 -7.78 13.57
N SER A 119 16.57 -7.20 12.37
CA SER A 119 17.82 -7.10 11.58
C SER A 119 18.25 -5.66 11.33
N ALA A 120 17.64 -4.73 12.06
CA ALA A 120 17.95 -3.32 11.97
C ALA A 120 19.37 -3.07 12.47
N ARG A 121 20.11 -2.27 11.72
CA ARG A 121 21.44 -1.78 12.10
C ARG A 121 21.56 -0.34 11.62
N TRP A 122 22.53 0.38 12.19
CA TRP A 122 22.92 1.67 11.63
C TRP A 122 23.38 1.50 10.19
N GLY A 123 22.87 2.38 9.33
CA GLY A 123 23.29 2.46 7.94
C GLY A 123 24.70 3.03 7.83
N THR A 124 25.38 2.68 6.75
CA THR A 124 26.68 3.22 6.37
C THR A 124 26.56 3.93 5.03
N ALA A 125 27.56 4.75 4.65
CA ALA A 125 27.56 5.43 3.36
C ALA A 125 27.37 4.47 2.16
N LYS A 126 27.93 3.26 2.23
CA LYS A 126 27.78 2.21 1.21
C LYS A 126 26.33 1.72 1.07
N ASP A 127 25.53 1.81 2.13
CA ASP A 127 24.13 1.39 2.09
C ASP A 127 23.27 2.39 1.33
N ILE A 128 23.57 3.69 1.39
CA ILE A 128 22.81 4.74 0.69
C ILE A 128 23.32 5.00 -0.73
N GLU A 129 24.60 4.75 -1.01
CA GLU A 129 25.27 5.03 -2.28
C GLU A 129 24.48 4.60 -3.54
N PRO A 130 23.85 3.41 -3.61
CA PRO A 130 23.09 3.00 -4.79
C PRO A 130 21.81 3.82 -5.06
N TYR A 131 21.37 4.60 -4.06
CA TYR A 131 20.18 5.44 -4.12
C TYR A 131 20.51 6.92 -4.39
N ILE A 132 21.80 7.26 -4.54
CA ILE A 132 22.25 8.63 -4.79
C ILE A 132 22.39 8.84 -6.32
N ASP A 133 21.84 9.94 -6.82
CA ASP A 133 22.10 10.42 -8.17
C ASP A 133 23.47 11.08 -8.26
N LYS A 134 24.16 10.91 -9.38
CA LYS A 134 25.49 11.51 -9.61
C LYS A 134 25.42 13.04 -9.62
N ASP A 135 24.33 13.61 -10.14
CA ASP A 135 24.10 15.04 -10.07
C ASP A 135 23.45 15.39 -8.74
N PHE A 136 24.18 16.13 -7.91
CA PHE A 136 23.73 16.60 -6.60
C PHE A 136 22.33 17.24 -6.66
N LYS A 137 22.05 18.04 -7.69
CA LYS A 137 20.77 18.76 -7.83
C LYS A 137 19.58 17.82 -7.97
N ASN A 138 19.80 16.60 -8.44
CA ASN A 138 18.75 15.59 -8.64
C ASN A 138 18.50 14.73 -7.40
N ASN A 139 18.95 15.16 -6.21
CA ASN A 139 18.77 14.41 -4.97
C ASN A 139 17.98 15.21 -3.92
N VAL A 140 17.19 14.53 -3.10
CA VAL A 140 16.70 15.08 -1.82
C VAL A 140 17.84 15.04 -0.82
N ILE A 141 18.06 16.15 -0.12
CA ILE A 141 19.04 16.24 0.96
C ILE A 141 18.40 15.68 2.23
N LEU A 142 18.96 14.57 2.75
CA LEU A 142 18.50 13.97 4.01
C LEU A 142 19.39 14.40 5.18
N THR A 143 20.70 14.30 5.00
CA THR A 143 21.72 14.70 5.98
C THR A 143 22.92 15.34 5.25
N GLN A 144 24.03 15.55 5.94
CA GLN A 144 25.28 15.99 5.32
C GLN A 144 25.87 14.95 4.35
N THR A 145 25.64 13.66 4.60
CA THR A 145 26.27 12.55 3.89
C THR A 145 25.29 11.68 3.11
N GLU A 146 24.01 11.66 3.50
CA GLU A 146 22.98 10.85 2.87
C GLU A 146 22.07 11.70 1.97
N PHE A 147 21.89 11.20 0.75
CA PHE A 147 21.05 11.79 -0.29
C PHE A 147 20.13 10.74 -0.89
N LEU A 148 19.00 11.16 -1.46
CA LEU A 148 18.06 10.27 -2.12
C LEU A 148 17.70 10.78 -3.51
N THR A 149 17.95 9.98 -4.54
CA THR A 149 17.65 10.35 -5.92
C THR A 149 16.17 10.69 -6.13
N MET A 150 15.93 11.78 -6.85
CA MET A 150 14.63 12.17 -7.37
C MET A 150 14.25 11.40 -8.64
N ASN A 151 15.12 10.52 -9.15
CA ASN A 151 14.78 9.67 -10.28
C ASN A 151 13.81 8.55 -9.87
N SER A 152 12.61 8.55 -10.44
CA SER A 152 11.62 7.49 -10.20
C SER A 152 11.95 6.16 -10.91
N ARG A 153 12.86 6.18 -11.89
CA ARG A 153 13.23 5.04 -12.74
C ARG A 153 14.75 4.87 -12.78
N PRO A 154 15.38 4.45 -11.66
CA PRO A 154 16.80 4.13 -11.66
C PRO A 154 17.09 2.95 -12.60
N LYS A 155 18.32 2.87 -13.11
CA LYS A 155 18.76 1.80 -14.03
C LYS A 155 18.48 0.39 -13.48
N ASN A 156 18.59 0.22 -12.17
CA ASN A 156 18.18 -1.00 -11.49
C ASN A 156 16.90 -0.73 -10.68
N PRO A 157 15.75 -1.32 -11.05
CA PRO A 157 14.47 -1.12 -10.38
C PRO A 157 14.48 -1.44 -8.88
N LYS A 158 15.40 -2.30 -8.42
CA LYS A 158 15.59 -2.61 -6.99
C LYS A 158 15.83 -1.37 -6.13
N TYR A 159 16.45 -0.34 -6.70
CA TYR A 159 16.80 0.90 -6.01
C TYR A 159 15.73 2.00 -6.13
N ALA A 160 14.60 1.72 -6.77
CA ALA A 160 13.47 2.64 -6.73
C ALA A 160 12.93 2.73 -5.29
N ARG A 161 12.87 3.94 -4.75
CA ARG A 161 12.41 4.22 -3.40
C ARG A 161 11.31 5.26 -3.39
N ASN A 162 10.46 5.17 -2.36
CA ASN A 162 9.53 6.23 -2.03
C ASN A 162 10.32 7.47 -1.59
N LYS A 163 9.88 8.65 -2.00
CA LYS A 163 10.52 9.94 -1.75
C LYS A 163 9.86 10.71 -0.61
N ASN A 164 8.81 10.16 -0.01
CA ASN A 164 8.19 10.72 1.17
C ASN A 164 9.17 10.60 2.35
N VAL A 165 9.55 11.73 2.92
CA VAL A 165 10.46 11.81 4.07
C VAL A 165 9.66 12.28 5.29
N LEU A 166 9.76 11.51 6.39
CA LEU A 166 9.24 11.91 7.69
C LEU A 166 10.39 12.39 8.57
N VAL A 167 10.37 13.67 8.93
CA VAL A 167 11.37 14.28 9.82
C VAL A 167 10.76 14.48 11.20
N ILE A 168 11.24 13.72 12.17
CA ILE A 168 10.79 13.79 13.58
C ILE A 168 11.83 14.55 14.38
N GLY A 169 11.38 15.53 15.16
CA GLY A 169 12.25 16.26 16.08
C GLY A 169 11.44 17.20 16.97
N GLY A 170 11.91 17.42 18.21
CA GLY A 170 11.28 18.34 19.16
C GLY A 170 11.24 19.80 18.67
N SER A 171 10.60 20.68 19.43
CA SER A 171 10.73 22.12 19.20
C SER A 171 12.20 22.54 19.33
N GLY A 172 12.65 23.52 18.55
CA GLY A 172 14.04 24.01 18.58
C GLY A 172 15.10 23.09 17.92
N SER A 173 14.77 21.85 17.56
CA SER A 173 15.70 20.90 16.92
C SER A 173 16.22 21.31 15.53
N GLY A 174 15.74 22.42 14.97
CA GLY A 174 16.23 22.94 13.70
C GLY A 174 15.66 22.29 12.44
N LYS A 175 14.52 21.57 12.51
CA LYS A 175 13.83 20.97 11.33
C LYS A 175 13.76 21.93 10.12
N THR A 176 13.34 23.17 10.36
CA THR A 176 13.25 24.20 9.31
C THR A 176 14.63 24.57 8.76
N ARG A 177 15.61 24.78 9.63
CA ARG A 177 16.96 25.25 9.26
C ARG A 177 17.78 24.18 8.55
N PHE A 178 17.71 22.94 9.01
CA PHE A 178 18.61 21.87 8.55
C PHE A 178 18.00 20.96 7.50
N PHE A 179 16.67 20.88 7.39
CA PHE A 179 16.02 20.04 6.38
C PHE A 179 15.25 20.86 5.34
N ILE A 180 14.31 21.73 5.78
CA ILE A 180 13.45 22.46 4.84
C ILE A 180 14.24 23.49 4.02
N LYS A 181 15.02 24.37 4.66
CA LYS A 181 15.78 25.42 3.96
C LYS A 181 16.76 24.85 2.94
N PRO A 182 17.63 23.86 3.25
CA PRO A 182 18.55 23.31 2.24
C PRO A 182 17.83 22.73 1.03
N ASN A 183 16.72 22.00 1.23
CA ASN A 183 15.94 21.45 0.13
C ASN A 183 15.24 22.53 -0.72
N LEU A 184 14.82 23.66 -0.12
CA LEU A 184 14.31 24.81 -0.88
C LEU A 184 15.43 25.55 -1.63
N MET A 185 16.58 25.73 -0.98
CA MET A 185 17.76 26.40 -1.55
C MET A 185 18.41 25.62 -2.69
N GLN A 186 18.22 24.30 -2.73
CA GLN A 186 18.66 23.49 -3.86
C GLN A 186 17.91 23.82 -5.16
N MET A 187 16.67 24.33 -5.06
CA MET A 187 15.88 24.79 -6.22
C MET A 187 15.77 23.75 -7.35
N HIS A 188 15.57 22.48 -6.97
CA HIS A 188 15.53 21.37 -7.92
C HIS A 188 14.13 21.10 -8.54
N SER A 189 13.07 21.68 -7.96
CA SER A 189 11.68 21.37 -8.33
C SER A 189 10.75 22.53 -8.04
N SER A 190 9.48 22.42 -8.44
CA SER A 190 8.40 23.24 -7.90
C SER A 190 8.11 22.86 -6.44
N TYR A 191 7.75 23.83 -5.61
CA TYR A 191 7.51 23.62 -4.19
C TYR A 191 6.12 24.12 -3.79
N VAL A 192 5.45 23.33 -2.95
CA VAL A 192 4.27 23.76 -2.18
C VAL A 192 4.65 23.62 -0.72
N VAL A 193 4.63 24.73 0.01
CA VAL A 193 5.15 24.80 1.37
C VAL A 193 4.07 25.32 2.30
N THR A 194 3.78 24.56 3.35
CA THR A 194 3.00 25.05 4.49
C THR A 194 3.96 25.77 5.43
N ASP A 195 3.78 27.09 5.60
CA ASP A 195 4.64 27.93 6.43
C ASP A 195 3.83 28.59 7.56
N PRO A 196 3.55 27.86 8.66
CA PRO A 196 2.74 28.38 9.76
C PRO A 196 3.28 29.65 10.41
N LYS A 197 4.60 29.88 10.32
CA LYS A 197 5.26 31.06 10.91
C LYS A 197 5.46 32.20 9.92
N GLY A 198 5.23 31.98 8.62
CA GLY A 198 5.48 32.97 7.57
C GLY A 198 6.95 33.36 7.40
N THR A 199 7.89 32.61 7.98
CA THR A 199 9.32 32.95 7.99
C THR A 199 10.04 32.50 6.72
N LEU A 200 9.61 31.40 6.09
CA LEU A 200 10.31 30.80 4.96
C LEU A 200 10.29 31.70 3.74
N ILE A 201 9.16 32.36 3.47
CA ILE A 201 9.07 33.29 2.35
C ILE A 201 9.96 34.52 2.53
N ILE A 202 10.11 35.00 3.77
CA ILE A 202 10.98 36.15 4.09
C ILE A 202 12.45 35.75 3.89
N GLU A 203 12.82 34.55 4.34
CA GLU A 203 14.21 34.10 4.36
C GLU A 203 14.69 33.54 3.01
N CYS A 204 13.84 32.84 2.26
CA CYS A 204 14.20 32.17 1.02
C CYS A 204 13.55 32.79 -0.23
N GLY A 205 12.50 33.61 -0.09
CA GLY A 205 11.72 34.12 -1.22
C GLY A 205 12.53 34.92 -2.22
N LYS A 206 13.41 35.81 -1.76
CA LYS A 206 14.24 36.63 -2.66
C LYS A 206 15.21 35.79 -3.50
N MET A 207 15.74 34.71 -2.91
CA MET A 207 16.58 33.76 -3.62
C MET A 207 15.79 33.00 -4.69
N LEU A 208 14.59 32.53 -4.37
CA LEU A 208 13.70 31.86 -5.33
C LEU A 208 13.33 32.80 -6.50
N GLU A 209 12.93 34.04 -6.20
CA GLU A 209 12.59 35.05 -7.21
C GLU A 209 13.77 35.31 -8.16
N ARG A 210 14.98 35.48 -7.62
CA ARG A 210 16.21 35.66 -8.43
C ARG A 210 16.54 34.48 -9.34
N ASN A 211 16.01 33.29 -9.04
CA ASN A 211 16.17 32.09 -9.85
C ASN A 211 14.90 31.79 -10.68
N ASN A 212 14.12 32.81 -11.01
CA ASN A 212 12.94 32.74 -11.89
C ASN A 212 11.80 31.86 -11.38
N TYR A 213 11.70 31.65 -10.06
CA TYR A 213 10.52 31.00 -9.50
C TYR A 213 9.31 31.94 -9.50
N ALA A 214 8.18 31.45 -10.00
CA ALA A 214 6.89 32.10 -9.83
C ALA A 214 6.38 31.84 -8.41
N ILE A 215 6.57 32.81 -7.52
CA ILE A 215 6.14 32.71 -6.12
C ILE A 215 4.65 33.06 -6.02
N LYS A 216 3.86 32.15 -5.42
CA LYS A 216 2.46 32.39 -5.06
C LYS A 216 2.27 32.18 -3.56
N VAL A 217 1.58 33.12 -2.90
CA VAL A 217 1.39 33.10 -1.44
C VAL A 217 -0.11 33.12 -1.13
N LEU A 218 -0.61 32.09 -0.45
CA LEU A 218 -1.95 32.09 0.15
C LEU A 218 -1.80 32.27 1.65
N ASN A 219 -2.19 33.44 2.16
CA ASN A 219 -2.12 33.82 3.57
C ASN A 219 -3.53 33.88 4.15
N THR A 220 -3.86 32.88 4.97
CA THR A 220 -5.18 32.74 5.62
C THR A 220 -5.32 33.56 6.90
N ILE A 221 -4.25 34.20 7.38
CA ILE A 221 -4.27 35.08 8.56
C ILE A 221 -4.45 36.54 8.13
N ASN A 222 -3.67 36.98 7.14
CA ASN A 222 -3.73 38.35 6.64
C ASN A 222 -4.00 38.36 5.14
N PHE A 223 -5.28 38.48 4.79
CA PHE A 223 -5.74 38.52 3.40
C PHE A 223 -5.18 39.71 2.59
N LYS A 224 -4.79 40.83 3.23
CA LYS A 224 -4.14 41.95 2.52
C LYS A 224 -2.77 41.56 1.95
N LYS A 225 -2.11 40.58 2.56
CA LYS A 225 -0.81 40.03 2.12
C LYS A 225 -0.96 38.68 1.41
N SER A 226 -2.18 38.28 1.08
CA SER A 226 -2.47 37.04 0.38
C SER A 226 -2.69 37.31 -1.10
N MET A 227 -2.22 36.40 -1.94
CA MET A 227 -2.84 36.19 -3.24
C MET A 227 -4.22 35.57 -3.00
N LYS A 228 -5.24 36.13 -3.64
CA LYS A 228 -6.62 35.65 -3.49
C LYS A 228 -6.75 34.32 -4.22
N TYR A 229 -7.61 33.44 -3.69
CA TYR A 229 -7.92 32.15 -4.28
C TYR A 229 -9.43 32.02 -4.43
N ASN A 230 -9.86 31.65 -5.63
CA ASN A 230 -11.25 31.31 -5.91
C ASN A 230 -11.26 29.92 -6.58
N PRO A 231 -11.82 28.87 -5.95
CA PRO A 231 -11.81 27.52 -6.53
C PRO A 231 -12.66 27.42 -7.79
N PHE A 232 -13.68 28.26 -7.95
CA PHE A 232 -14.54 28.25 -9.15
C PHE A 232 -13.74 28.52 -10.43
N ALA A 233 -12.68 29.34 -10.35
CA ALA A 233 -11.77 29.59 -11.48
C ALA A 233 -10.99 28.35 -11.94
N TYR A 234 -10.98 27.27 -11.14
CA TYR A 234 -10.29 26.02 -11.44
C TYR A 234 -11.23 24.86 -11.78
N LEU A 235 -12.55 25.08 -11.71
CA LEU A 235 -13.53 24.09 -12.13
C LEU A 235 -13.55 23.98 -13.66
N ARG A 236 -13.50 22.75 -14.17
CA ARG A 236 -13.56 22.46 -15.62
C ARG A 236 -14.60 21.42 -15.97
N SER A 237 -15.08 20.67 -14.97
CA SER A 237 -15.95 19.52 -15.17
C SER A 237 -16.78 19.24 -13.93
N GLU A 238 -17.85 18.46 -14.08
CA GLU A 238 -18.66 17.93 -12.97
C GLU A 238 -17.81 17.16 -11.94
N LYS A 239 -16.75 16.48 -12.40
CA LYS A 239 -15.82 15.78 -11.51
C LYS A 239 -15.09 16.74 -10.59
N ASP A 240 -14.76 17.94 -11.06
CA ASP A 240 -14.07 18.94 -10.23
C ASP A 240 -15.02 19.59 -9.23
N ILE A 241 -16.30 19.76 -9.57
CA ILE A 241 -17.35 20.17 -8.63
C ILE A 241 -17.44 19.15 -7.49
N LEU A 242 -17.52 17.85 -7.81
CA LEU A 242 -17.57 16.79 -6.81
C LEU A 242 -16.34 16.75 -5.90
N LYS A 243 -15.14 17.02 -6.45
CA LYS A 243 -13.90 17.14 -5.66
C LYS A 243 -13.93 18.36 -4.74
N LEU A 244 -14.41 19.50 -5.23
CA LEU A 244 -14.52 20.71 -4.42
C LEU A 244 -15.48 20.50 -3.25
N VAL A 245 -16.66 19.93 -3.51
CA VAL A 245 -17.64 19.56 -2.47
C VAL A 245 -17.03 18.60 -1.46
N GLN A 246 -16.36 17.55 -1.91
CA GLN A 246 -15.69 16.61 -1.01
C GLN A 246 -14.62 17.29 -0.16
N THR A 247 -13.87 18.24 -0.74
CA THR A 247 -12.85 19.00 -0.02
C THR A 247 -13.48 19.88 1.05
N ILE A 248 -14.59 20.57 0.76
CA ILE A 248 -15.31 21.38 1.75
C ILE A 248 -15.76 20.48 2.92
N ILE A 249 -16.52 19.43 2.62
CA ILE A 249 -17.07 18.51 3.64
C ILE A 249 -15.96 17.84 4.47
N ALA A 250 -14.86 17.43 3.84
CA ALA A 250 -13.76 16.79 4.56
C ALA A 250 -13.04 17.73 5.54
N ASN A 251 -13.08 19.05 5.31
CA ASN A 251 -12.44 20.06 6.16
C ASN A 251 -13.39 20.74 7.15
N THR A 252 -14.70 20.51 7.04
CA THR A 252 -15.70 21.01 8.02
C THR A 252 -16.08 19.96 9.07
N LYS A 253 -15.71 18.69 8.87
CA LYS A 253 -15.87 17.63 9.88
C LYS A 253 -14.85 17.80 11.01
N GLY A 254 -15.33 17.79 12.26
CA GLY A 254 -14.46 17.84 13.44
C GLY A 254 -13.52 16.63 13.54
N GLU A 255 -12.35 16.82 14.16
CA GLU A 255 -11.41 15.73 14.44
C GLU A 255 -12.04 14.71 15.39
N GLY A 256 -12.54 13.58 14.86
CA GLY A 256 -13.07 12.48 15.67
C GLY A 256 -14.33 11.82 15.13
N GLU A 257 -15.06 12.47 14.23
CA GLU A 257 -16.24 11.87 13.59
C GLU A 257 -15.83 10.90 12.47
N LYS A 258 -15.44 9.69 12.87
CA LYS A 258 -15.43 8.53 11.98
C LYS A 258 -16.86 8.05 11.73
N SER A 259 -17.74 8.91 11.21
CA SER A 259 -19.02 8.46 10.67
C SER A 259 -18.85 8.17 9.18
N THR A 260 -18.60 6.89 8.92
CA THR A 260 -18.86 6.21 7.66
C THR A 260 -20.19 6.68 7.08
N GLU A 261 -20.19 7.26 5.88
CA GLU A 261 -21.38 7.47 5.03
C GLU A 261 -22.68 7.89 5.74
N ASP A 262 -22.58 8.83 6.69
CA ASP A 262 -23.76 9.34 7.38
C ASP A 262 -24.78 9.89 6.37
N PHE A 263 -26.07 9.65 6.64
CA PHE A 263 -27.17 10.15 5.83
C PHE A 263 -27.06 11.67 5.62
N TRP A 264 -26.69 12.39 6.68
CA TRP A 264 -26.45 13.84 6.68
C TRP A 264 -25.37 14.24 5.66
N VAL A 265 -24.27 13.49 5.62
CA VAL A 265 -23.13 13.74 4.71
C VAL A 265 -23.52 13.50 3.25
N LYS A 266 -24.39 12.52 2.98
CA LYS A 266 -24.87 12.23 1.61
C LYS A 266 -25.74 13.37 1.10
N ALA A 267 -26.66 13.87 1.92
CA ALA A 267 -27.54 14.96 1.53
C ALA A 267 -26.80 16.31 1.48
N GLU A 268 -25.88 16.60 2.40
CA GLU A 268 -24.99 17.77 2.30
C GLU A 268 -24.19 17.75 0.99
N LYS A 269 -23.62 16.59 0.63
CA LYS A 269 -22.91 16.41 -0.63
C LYS A 269 -23.80 16.68 -1.83
N LEU A 270 -25.02 16.13 -1.87
CA LEU A 270 -25.95 16.38 -2.98
C LEU A 270 -26.32 17.85 -3.08
N TYR A 271 -26.56 18.50 -1.93
CA TYR A 271 -26.94 19.91 -1.85
C TYR A 271 -25.83 20.84 -2.35
N TYR A 272 -24.62 20.74 -1.80
CA TYR A 272 -23.50 21.56 -2.29
C TYR A 272 -23.15 21.27 -3.74
N THR A 273 -23.28 20.02 -4.20
CA THR A 273 -23.06 19.69 -5.62
C THR A 273 -24.08 20.40 -6.51
N ALA A 274 -25.34 20.48 -6.07
CA ALA A 274 -26.38 21.20 -6.78
C ALA A 274 -26.09 22.71 -6.81
N LEU A 275 -25.82 23.34 -5.66
CA LEU A 275 -25.56 24.77 -5.57
C LEU A 275 -24.31 25.20 -6.36
N ILE A 276 -23.18 24.51 -6.17
CA ILE A 276 -21.94 24.81 -6.89
C ILE A 276 -22.13 24.54 -8.39
N GLY A 277 -22.88 23.50 -8.75
CA GLY A 277 -23.25 23.24 -10.14
C GLY A 277 -24.09 24.35 -10.75
N TYR A 278 -25.07 24.88 -10.02
CA TYR A 278 -25.87 26.02 -10.46
C TYR A 278 -24.99 27.25 -10.69
N ILE A 279 -24.16 27.62 -9.70
CA ILE A 279 -23.26 28.78 -9.79
C ILE A 279 -22.29 28.63 -10.97
N TYR A 280 -21.68 27.46 -11.15
CA TYR A 280 -20.70 27.24 -12.20
C TYR A 280 -21.29 27.31 -13.62
N TYR A 281 -22.50 26.79 -13.83
CA TYR A 281 -23.11 26.69 -15.16
C TYR A 281 -24.03 27.86 -15.52
N GLU A 282 -24.72 28.46 -14.55
CA GLU A 282 -25.77 29.45 -14.80
C GLU A 282 -25.41 30.86 -14.29
N ALA A 283 -24.57 31.00 -13.26
CA ALA A 283 -24.22 32.32 -12.73
C ALA A 283 -23.15 33.04 -13.58
N PRO A 284 -23.22 34.38 -13.70
CA PRO A 284 -22.18 35.19 -14.32
C PRO A 284 -20.79 34.94 -13.69
N LYS A 285 -19.72 35.09 -14.47
CA LYS A 285 -18.35 34.76 -14.02
C LYS A 285 -17.92 35.52 -12.76
N GLU A 286 -18.44 36.72 -12.57
CA GLU A 286 -18.19 37.60 -11.42
C GLU A 286 -18.80 37.03 -10.14
N GLU A 287 -19.92 36.33 -10.27
CA GLU A 287 -20.68 35.69 -9.19
C GLU A 287 -20.26 34.24 -8.93
N GLN A 288 -19.33 33.69 -9.73
CA GLN A 288 -18.78 32.35 -9.51
C GLN A 288 -17.78 32.36 -8.35
N ASN A 289 -18.26 32.50 -7.13
CA ASN A 289 -17.45 32.63 -5.93
C ASN A 289 -18.17 32.09 -4.67
N PHE A 290 -17.45 32.01 -3.56
CA PHE A 290 -18.01 31.51 -2.30
C PHE A 290 -19.05 32.44 -1.67
N THR A 291 -18.99 33.75 -1.93
CA THR A 291 -20.00 34.68 -1.41
C THR A 291 -21.38 34.35 -1.96
N THR A 292 -21.48 34.05 -3.25
CA THR A 292 -22.73 33.59 -3.88
C THR A 292 -23.18 32.25 -3.31
N LEU A 293 -22.25 31.30 -3.10
CA LEU A 293 -22.60 30.02 -2.49
C LEU A 293 -23.18 30.19 -1.08
N LEU A 294 -22.58 31.05 -0.25
CA LEU A 294 -23.09 31.37 1.08
C LEU A 294 -24.46 32.05 1.02
N ALA A 295 -24.62 33.04 0.13
CA ALA A 295 -25.91 33.70 -0.06
C ALA A 295 -27.02 32.74 -0.49
N MET A 296 -26.71 31.75 -1.34
CA MET A 296 -27.68 30.70 -1.69
C MET A 296 -28.02 29.79 -0.51
N ILE A 297 -27.03 29.46 0.34
CA ILE A 297 -27.27 28.68 1.56
C ILE A 297 -28.18 29.46 2.51
N ASP A 298 -27.89 30.74 2.75
CA ASP A 298 -28.68 31.63 3.62
C ASP A 298 -30.11 31.80 3.09
N ALA A 299 -30.28 31.92 1.77
CA ALA A 299 -31.59 32.02 1.12
C ALA A 299 -32.37 30.69 1.10
N SER A 300 -31.78 29.60 1.59
CA SER A 300 -32.42 28.28 1.67
C SER A 300 -33.15 28.06 3.00
N GLU A 301 -33.94 29.05 3.42
CA GLU A 301 -34.79 29.00 4.60
C GLU A 301 -35.78 27.82 4.58
N VAL A 302 -36.18 27.40 5.78
CA VAL A 302 -37.10 26.29 5.98
C VAL A 302 -38.07 26.64 7.07
N ARG A 303 -39.34 26.34 6.83
CA ARG A 303 -40.41 26.51 7.80
C ARG A 303 -40.94 25.14 8.18
N GLU A 304 -40.86 24.79 9.46
CA GLU A 304 -41.29 23.48 9.97
C GLU A 304 -42.81 23.30 9.93
N GLU A 305 -43.56 24.41 9.94
CA GLU A 305 -45.03 24.42 9.99
C GLU A 305 -45.71 24.34 8.62
N ASP A 306 -44.97 24.53 7.53
CA ASP A 306 -45.51 24.52 6.17
C ASP A 306 -44.63 23.66 5.25
N GLU A 307 -45.02 22.39 5.08
CA GLU A 307 -44.32 21.44 4.20
C GLU A 307 -44.31 21.87 2.72
N ASN A 308 -45.24 22.74 2.31
CA ASN A 308 -45.33 23.25 0.94
C ASN A 308 -44.54 24.56 0.75
N PHE A 309 -43.89 25.06 1.80
CA PHE A 309 -43.08 26.27 1.71
C PHE A 309 -41.89 26.05 0.77
N LYS A 310 -41.79 26.94 -0.23
CA LYS A 310 -40.67 27.00 -1.17
C LYS A 310 -39.84 28.23 -0.86
N ASN A 311 -38.54 28.02 -0.67
CA ASN A 311 -37.60 29.13 -0.50
C ASN A 311 -37.10 29.65 -1.84
N ALA A 312 -36.28 30.71 -1.82
CA ALA A 312 -35.76 31.33 -3.04
C ALA A 312 -34.97 30.32 -3.91
N VAL A 313 -34.18 29.44 -3.28
CA VAL A 313 -33.42 28.40 -3.96
C VAL A 313 -34.35 27.37 -4.63
N ASP A 314 -35.43 26.98 -3.95
CA ASP A 314 -36.44 26.07 -4.52
C ASP A 314 -37.02 26.64 -5.83
N TYR A 315 -37.42 27.92 -5.82
CA TYR A 315 -37.91 28.59 -7.02
C TYR A 315 -36.85 28.70 -8.13
N MET A 316 -35.58 28.95 -7.78
CA MET A 316 -34.48 29.00 -8.75
C MET A 316 -34.27 27.66 -9.45
N PHE A 317 -34.29 26.55 -8.71
CA PHE A 317 -34.14 25.22 -9.30
C PHE A 317 -35.37 24.78 -10.10
N GLU A 318 -36.57 25.17 -9.69
CA GLU A 318 -37.80 24.92 -10.47
C GLU A 318 -37.83 25.68 -11.79
N ALA A 319 -37.39 26.95 -11.78
CA ALA A 319 -37.25 27.73 -13.01
C ALA A 319 -36.23 27.09 -13.95
N LEU A 320 -35.05 26.72 -13.43
CA LEU A 320 -34.02 26.05 -14.22
C LEU A 320 -34.48 24.68 -14.73
N GLU A 321 -35.25 23.94 -13.95
CA GLU A 321 -35.81 22.65 -14.38
C GLU A 321 -36.79 22.80 -15.55
N LYS A 322 -37.64 23.84 -15.54
CA LYS A 322 -38.58 24.11 -16.64
C LYS A 322 -37.85 24.39 -17.96
N GLU A 323 -36.72 25.09 -17.90
CA GLU A 323 -35.93 25.42 -19.08
C GLU A 323 -35.00 24.27 -19.51
N LYS A 324 -34.32 23.63 -18.54
CA LYS A 324 -33.28 22.61 -18.75
C LYS A 324 -33.49 21.42 -17.80
N PRO A 325 -34.44 20.52 -18.07
CA PRO A 325 -34.75 19.39 -17.18
C PRO A 325 -33.56 18.45 -16.93
N ASP A 326 -32.67 18.34 -17.92
CA ASP A 326 -31.51 17.46 -17.90
C ASP A 326 -30.24 18.07 -17.27
N HIS A 327 -30.32 19.31 -16.76
CA HIS A 327 -29.18 20.03 -16.20
C HIS A 327 -28.57 19.30 -14.98
N PHE A 328 -27.24 19.29 -14.90
CA PHE A 328 -26.50 18.60 -13.83
C PHE A 328 -26.96 19.06 -12.44
N ALA A 329 -27.05 20.37 -12.22
CA ALA A 329 -27.43 20.94 -10.93
C ALA A 329 -28.86 20.52 -10.52
N VAL A 330 -29.81 20.53 -11.47
CA VAL A 330 -31.21 20.14 -11.25
C VAL A 330 -31.29 18.67 -10.85
N LYS A 331 -30.56 17.78 -11.54
CA LYS A 331 -30.51 16.35 -11.21
C LYS A 331 -30.00 16.10 -9.79
N GLN A 332 -28.99 16.83 -9.33
CA GLN A 332 -28.49 16.70 -7.96
C GLN A 332 -29.46 17.29 -6.93
N TYR A 333 -30.10 18.42 -7.25
CA TYR A 333 -31.08 19.06 -6.38
C TYR A 333 -32.32 18.18 -6.15
N LYS A 334 -32.85 17.55 -7.20
CA LYS A 334 -33.93 16.56 -7.08
C LYS A 334 -33.54 15.39 -6.20
N LYS A 335 -32.34 14.83 -6.40
CA LYS A 335 -31.82 13.74 -5.55
C LYS A 335 -31.69 14.18 -4.10
N TYR A 336 -31.25 15.41 -3.85
CA TYR A 336 -31.21 15.99 -2.51
C TYR A 336 -32.62 16.06 -1.89
N LYS A 337 -33.61 16.60 -2.61
CA LYS A 337 -35.00 16.69 -2.15
C LYS A 337 -35.65 15.33 -1.89
N LEU A 338 -35.30 14.32 -2.69
CA LEU A 338 -35.77 12.94 -2.51
C LEU A 338 -35.06 12.22 -1.36
N ALA A 339 -33.78 12.52 -1.15
CA ALA A 339 -32.97 11.89 -0.12
C ALA A 339 -33.23 12.51 1.26
N ALA A 340 -33.54 13.80 1.35
CA ALA A 340 -33.74 14.48 2.63
C ALA A 340 -35.17 14.30 3.15
N GLY A 341 -35.33 13.80 4.37
CA GLY A 341 -36.44 14.20 5.23
C GLY A 341 -36.28 15.71 5.47
N VAL A 342 -37.00 16.51 4.69
CA VAL A 342 -36.71 17.92 4.36
C VAL A 342 -36.55 18.85 5.57
N ILE A 343 -36.96 18.44 6.76
CA ILE A 343 -37.01 19.29 7.95
C ILE A 343 -35.71 19.23 8.76
N GLU A 344 -35.12 18.05 8.95
CA GLU A 344 -34.11 17.85 10.00
C GLU A 344 -32.67 18.16 9.53
N LEU A 345 -32.43 18.11 8.21
CA LEU A 345 -31.10 18.35 7.60
C LEU A 345 -30.80 19.84 7.43
N ARG A 346 -31.86 20.59 7.15
CA ARG A 346 -31.80 22.04 7.05
C ARG A 346 -31.59 22.68 8.43
N ARG A 347 -32.08 22.04 9.51
CA ARG A 347 -31.83 22.43 10.91
C ARG A 347 -30.36 22.33 11.31
N THR A 348 -29.65 21.27 10.89
CA THR A 348 -28.24 21.05 11.26
C THR A 348 -27.28 21.98 10.54
N LEU A 349 -27.52 22.25 9.24
CA LEU A 349 -26.66 23.15 8.47
C LEU A 349 -26.73 24.61 8.98
N ASN A 350 -27.93 25.14 9.23
CA ASN A 350 -28.09 26.50 9.76
C ASN A 350 -27.51 26.67 11.17
N HIS A 351 -27.55 25.62 12.00
CA HIS A 351 -26.95 25.62 13.33
C HIS A 351 -25.40 25.60 13.25
N CYS A 352 -24.82 24.77 12.40
CA CYS A 352 -23.36 24.70 12.26
C CYS A 352 -22.74 26.01 11.73
N PHE A 353 -23.38 26.70 10.77
CA PHE A 353 -22.84 27.93 10.20
C PHE A 353 -22.97 29.16 11.11
N SER A 354 -24.00 29.21 11.98
CA SER A 354 -24.18 30.32 12.92
C SER A 354 -23.19 30.29 14.09
N GLU A 355 -22.81 29.10 14.57
CA GLU A 355 -21.81 28.93 15.65
C GLU A 355 -20.36 29.11 15.17
N THR A 356 -20.04 28.77 13.91
CA THR A 356 -18.66 28.91 13.38
C THR A 356 -18.33 30.31 12.86
N CYS A 357 -19.32 31.20 12.65
CA CYS A 357 -19.07 32.60 12.28
C CYS A 357 -18.98 33.55 13.49
N THR A 358 -19.21 33.06 14.71
CA THR A 358 -19.18 33.83 15.96
C THR A 358 -18.05 33.43 16.91
N SER A 359 -17.13 32.56 16.47
CA SER A 359 -15.94 32.14 17.22
C SER A 359 -14.61 32.59 16.60
#